data_AF-A0A8S1S9R3-F1
#
_entry.id   AF-A0A8S1S9R3-F1
#
_cell.length_a   1.000
_cell.length_b   1.000
_cell.length_c   1.000
_cell.angle_alpha   90.00
_cell.angle_beta   90.00
_cell.angle_gamma   90.00
#
_symmetry.space_group_name_H-M   'P 1'
#
loop_
_entity.id
_entity.type
_entity.pdbx_description
1 polymer ?
#
loop_
_entity_poly.entity_id
_entity_poly.type
_entity_poly.pdbx_seq_one_letter_code
_entity_poly.pdbx_strand_id
1 'polypeptide(L)'
;MQKKARILRGQYKDVVSFRQINLISRKYTYFYGGQLNSQINRDAIYYVNSSNGYSYCSLHQSFEILLNKKYEINTVVIEIWDRHDTSHYDFEVYISFEENEKRIYENASFAGFIRIKFEDQLVDKIRIYNRGGSGFNGNLSIIKVQAFYSIQN
;
A
#
# COMPACT_ATOMS: atom_id res chain seq x y z
N MET A 1 7.80 -34.74 11.51
CA MET A 1 8.37 -33.37 11.64
C MET A 1 7.70 -32.46 10.62
N GLN A 2 6.80 -31.57 11.05
CA GLN A 2 6.27 -30.52 10.18
C GLN A 2 7.40 -29.54 9.85
N LYS A 3 7.66 -29.32 8.55
CA LYS A 3 8.54 -28.24 8.08
C LYS A 3 7.97 -26.93 8.64
N LYS A 4 8.61 -26.33 9.65
CA LYS A 4 8.37 -24.93 10.00
C LYS A 4 8.60 -24.13 8.73
N ALA A 5 7.54 -23.61 8.12
CA ALA A 5 7.65 -22.63 7.06
C ALA A 5 8.58 -21.54 7.60
N ARG A 6 9.69 -21.29 6.90
CA ARG A 6 10.68 -20.29 7.30
C ARG A 6 9.99 -18.94 7.21
N ILE A 7 9.37 -18.50 8.32
CA ILE A 7 8.79 -17.16 8.46
C ILE A 7 9.96 -16.21 8.25
N LEU A 8 9.98 -15.58 7.08
CA LEU A 8 10.97 -14.57 6.77
C LEU A 8 10.54 -13.33 7.55
N ARG A 9 11.10 -13.18 8.75
CA ARG A 9 11.26 -11.87 9.40
C ARG A 9 12.08 -11.04 8.43
N GLY A 10 11.41 -10.31 7.56
CA GLY A 10 12.02 -9.37 6.64
C GLY A 10 12.51 -8.18 7.44
N GLN A 11 13.54 -8.35 8.27
CA GLN A 11 14.16 -7.27 9.04
C GLN A 11 14.46 -6.12 8.08
N TYR A 12 13.66 -5.06 8.15
CA TYR A 12 13.75 -3.86 7.33
C TYR A 12 13.64 -4.04 5.81
N LYS A 13 13.20 -5.21 5.33
CA LYS A 13 13.04 -5.46 3.89
C LYS A 13 11.62 -5.17 3.46
N ASP A 14 11.48 -4.32 2.45
CA ASP A 14 10.20 -4.01 1.82
C ASP A 14 9.64 -5.25 1.11
N VAL A 15 8.63 -5.87 1.73
CA VAL A 15 7.99 -7.09 1.22
C VAL A 15 6.98 -6.80 0.11
N VAL A 16 6.63 -5.52 -0.09
CA VAL A 16 5.72 -5.08 -1.17
C VAL A 16 6.49 -4.84 -2.45
N SER A 17 7.79 -4.51 -2.38
CA SER A 17 8.66 -4.15 -3.51
C SER A 17 8.47 -4.99 -4.78
N PHE A 18 8.65 -4.37 -5.95
CA PHE A 18 8.42 -4.99 -7.25
C PHE A 18 9.26 -6.26 -7.45
N ARG A 19 10.50 -6.27 -6.94
CA ARG A 19 11.36 -7.47 -6.93
C ARG A 19 10.76 -8.65 -6.16
N GLN A 20 9.88 -8.37 -5.20
CA GLN A 20 9.19 -9.37 -4.39
C GLN A 20 7.78 -9.66 -4.89
N ILE A 21 7.15 -8.78 -5.67
CA ILE A 21 5.77 -8.93 -6.19
C ILE A 21 5.72 -8.35 -7.61
N ASN A 22 5.51 -9.19 -8.63
CA ASN A 22 5.53 -8.73 -10.03
C ASN A 22 4.22 -8.07 -10.50
N LEU A 23 3.10 -8.25 -9.78
CA LEU A 23 1.81 -7.70 -10.19
C LEU A 23 0.93 -7.36 -8.97
N ILE A 24 0.63 -6.07 -8.81
CA ILE A 24 -0.48 -5.59 -7.99
C ILE A 24 -1.62 -5.28 -8.95
N SER A 25 -2.60 -6.18 -9.02
CA SER A 25 -3.78 -5.94 -9.84
C SER A 25 -4.96 -6.72 -9.31
N ARG A 26 -5.85 -6.03 -8.62
CA ARG A 26 -7.26 -6.41 -8.54
C ARG A 26 -8.13 -5.38 -9.27
N LYS A 27 -9.39 -5.75 -9.44
CA LYS A 27 -10.48 -4.92 -9.97
C LYS A 27 -10.36 -3.48 -9.42
N TYR A 28 -10.35 -2.50 -10.33
CA TYR A 28 -10.37 -1.07 -10.01
C TYR A 28 -9.09 -0.40 -9.50
N THR A 29 -7.92 -1.00 -9.74
CA THR A 29 -6.64 -0.27 -9.69
C THR A 29 -6.31 0.31 -11.07
N TYR A 30 -6.11 1.62 -11.15
CA TYR A 30 -5.80 2.33 -12.38
C TYR A 30 -4.43 3.00 -12.29
N PHE A 31 -3.80 3.27 -13.45
CA PHE A 31 -2.41 3.73 -13.52
C PHE A 31 -2.28 4.98 -14.38
N TYR A 32 -1.95 6.13 -13.78
CA TYR A 32 -1.63 7.35 -14.52
C TYR A 32 -0.16 7.36 -14.92
N GLY A 33 0.17 7.45 -16.21
CA GLY A 33 1.56 7.33 -16.70
C GLY A 33 1.96 5.92 -17.14
N GLY A 34 0.98 5.01 -17.26
CA GLY A 34 1.18 3.62 -17.65
C GLY A 34 1.49 2.70 -16.46
N GLN A 35 1.19 1.41 -16.60
CA GLN A 35 1.26 0.47 -15.48
C GLN A 35 2.67 0.39 -14.88
N LEU A 36 3.71 0.15 -15.68
CA LEU A 36 5.09 -0.03 -15.19
C LEU A 36 5.61 1.18 -14.40
N ASN A 37 5.27 2.38 -14.84
CA ASN A 37 5.75 3.59 -14.19
C ASN A 37 4.98 3.93 -12.91
N SER A 38 3.83 3.32 -12.69
CA SER A 38 2.86 3.80 -11.70
C SER A 38 2.40 2.73 -10.74
N GLN A 39 3.00 1.54 -10.76
CA GLN A 39 2.70 0.51 -9.77
C GLN A 39 3.11 0.97 -8.38
N ILE A 40 2.24 0.76 -7.40
CA ILE A 40 2.48 1.18 -6.01
C ILE A 40 3.66 0.44 -5.34
N ASN A 41 4.15 -0.66 -5.91
CA ASN A 41 5.30 -1.40 -5.40
C ASN A 41 6.62 -1.09 -6.11
N ARG A 42 6.69 -0.09 -6.98
CA ARG A 42 7.92 0.23 -7.70
C ARG A 42 9.09 0.53 -6.74
N ASP A 43 10.26 -0.02 -7.08
CA ASP A 43 11.48 0.15 -6.28
C ASP A 43 11.96 1.60 -6.27
N ALA A 44 11.79 2.31 -7.40
CA ALA A 44 12.17 3.70 -7.57
C ALA A 44 11.04 4.50 -8.20
N ILE A 45 10.94 5.76 -7.79
CA ILE A 45 9.96 6.73 -8.27
C ILE A 45 10.63 7.50 -9.41
N TYR A 46 10.02 7.47 -10.59
CA TYR A 46 10.52 8.17 -11.77
C TYR A 46 9.44 9.12 -12.30
N TYR A 47 9.87 10.26 -12.82
CA TYR A 47 8.98 11.21 -13.49
C TYR A 47 8.54 10.65 -14.85
N VAL A 48 7.23 10.73 -15.12
CA VAL A 48 6.60 10.46 -16.41
C VAL A 48 6.06 11.78 -16.94
N ASN A 49 6.55 12.25 -18.10
CA ASN A 49 6.05 13.47 -18.74
C ASN A 49 5.97 14.68 -17.77
N SER A 50 7.03 14.94 -17.02
CA SER A 50 7.14 16.03 -16.02
C SER A 50 6.23 15.91 -14.79
N SER A 51 5.62 14.74 -14.55
CA SER A 51 4.80 14.45 -13.36
C SER A 51 5.14 13.09 -12.76
N ASN A 52 4.84 12.85 -11.49
CA ASN A 52 5.00 11.52 -10.89
C ASN A 52 3.94 10.57 -11.48
N GLY A 53 4.34 9.38 -11.92
CA GLY A 53 3.37 8.30 -12.16
C GLY A 53 2.72 7.89 -10.84
N TYR A 54 1.43 7.55 -10.83
CA TYR A 54 0.73 7.10 -9.61
C TYR A 54 -0.39 6.11 -9.96
N SER A 55 -0.70 5.23 -9.01
CA SER A 55 -1.92 4.44 -9.10
C SER A 55 -3.07 5.18 -8.44
N TYR A 56 -4.29 4.97 -8.89
CA TYR A 56 -5.49 5.50 -8.24
C TYR A 56 -6.61 4.47 -8.19
N CYS A 57 -7.48 4.57 -7.19
CA CYS A 57 -8.74 3.83 -7.11
C CYS A 57 -9.88 4.80 -6.79
N SER A 58 -11.08 4.54 -7.31
CA SER A 58 -12.21 5.45 -7.11
C SER A 58 -12.81 5.32 -5.70
N LEU A 59 -13.76 6.21 -5.39
CA LEU A 59 -14.50 6.18 -4.13
C LEU A 59 -15.12 4.80 -3.90
N HIS A 60 -15.03 4.29 -2.67
CA HIS A 60 -15.51 2.97 -2.26
C HIS A 60 -14.82 1.79 -2.97
N GLN A 61 -13.63 2.01 -3.52
CA GLN A 61 -12.78 0.95 -4.08
C GLN A 61 -11.51 0.79 -3.25
N SER A 62 -10.78 -0.30 -3.51
CA SER A 62 -9.56 -0.61 -2.76
C SER A 62 -8.38 -0.86 -3.68
N PHE A 63 -7.19 -0.52 -3.19
CA PHE A 63 -5.99 -1.23 -3.59
C PHE A 63 -5.90 -2.53 -2.80
N GLU A 64 -5.59 -3.62 -3.48
CA GLU A 64 -5.33 -4.90 -2.83
C GLU A 64 -3.98 -5.45 -3.27
N ILE A 65 -3.12 -5.66 -2.29
CA ILE A 65 -1.73 -6.10 -2.46
C ILE A 65 -1.64 -7.51 -1.88
N LEU A 66 -1.56 -8.51 -2.75
CA LEU A 66 -1.31 -9.89 -2.35
C LEU A 66 0.20 -10.12 -2.27
N LEU A 67 0.68 -10.54 -1.11
CA LEU A 67 2.09 -10.83 -0.89
C LEU A 67 2.43 -12.20 -1.46
N ASN A 68 3.60 -12.35 -2.08
CA ASN A 68 4.04 -13.61 -2.69
C ASN A 68 4.16 -14.79 -1.71
N LYS A 69 4.25 -14.50 -0.43
CA LYS A 69 4.27 -15.46 0.68
C LYS A 69 3.84 -14.73 1.95
N LYS A 70 3.64 -15.50 3.02
CA LYS A 70 3.33 -14.99 4.35
C LYS A 70 4.56 -14.29 4.94
N TYR A 71 4.39 -13.06 5.40
CA TYR A 71 5.44 -12.28 6.07
C TYR A 71 5.00 -11.84 7.46
N GLU A 72 5.91 -11.86 8.42
CA GLU A 72 5.71 -11.18 9.71
C GLU A 72 6.12 -9.71 9.52
N ILE A 73 5.16 -8.79 9.62
CA ILE A 73 5.34 -7.34 9.46
C ILE A 73 4.60 -6.60 10.58
N ASN A 74 4.99 -5.34 10.81
CA ASN A 74 4.36 -4.48 11.80
C ASN A 74 4.30 -3.00 11.37
N THR A 75 4.74 -2.71 10.15
CA THR A 75 4.82 -1.36 9.61
C THR A 75 4.37 -1.37 8.15
N VAL A 76 3.47 -0.44 7.81
CA VAL A 76 3.09 -0.09 6.44
C VAL A 76 3.37 1.40 6.23
N VAL A 77 3.97 1.74 5.10
CA VAL A 77 4.20 3.14 4.68
C VAL A 77 3.49 3.36 3.35
N ILE A 78 2.71 4.44 3.27
CA ILE A 78 1.96 4.83 2.07
C ILE A 78 2.38 6.25 1.70
N GLU A 79 2.72 6.46 0.44
CA GLU A 79 2.97 7.78 -0.13
C GLU A 79 1.76 8.19 -0.97
N ILE A 80 0.96 9.11 -0.43
CA ILE A 80 -0.23 9.66 -1.10
C ILE A 80 0.19 10.82 -1.98
N TRP A 81 -0.31 10.82 -3.21
CA TRP A 81 -0.16 11.94 -4.13
C TRP A 81 -1.38 12.84 -4.07
N ASP A 82 -1.14 14.14 -3.98
CA ASP A 82 -2.15 15.17 -4.23
C ASP A 82 -1.72 15.94 -5.49
N ARG A 83 -2.66 16.03 -6.43
CA ARG A 83 -2.45 16.75 -7.69
C ARG A 83 -2.72 18.25 -7.53
N HIS A 84 -3.42 18.66 -6.48
CA HIS A 84 -4.06 19.97 -6.34
C HIS A 84 -3.73 20.67 -5.01
N ASP A 85 -2.83 20.11 -4.20
CA ASP A 85 -2.30 20.64 -2.91
C ASP A 85 -3.37 21.09 -1.90
N THR A 86 -4.59 20.58 -2.01
CA THR A 86 -5.76 21.00 -1.20
C THR A 86 -6.68 19.83 -0.83
N SER A 87 -6.34 18.61 -1.22
CA SER A 87 -7.18 17.44 -0.99
C SER A 87 -6.83 16.73 0.32
N HIS A 88 -7.86 16.44 1.11
CA HIS A 88 -7.80 15.51 2.22
C HIS A 88 -8.35 14.17 1.76
N TYR A 89 -7.67 13.08 2.08
CA TYR A 89 -8.08 11.72 1.76
C TYR A 89 -8.52 11.00 3.02
N ASP A 90 -9.74 10.45 3.02
CA ASP A 90 -10.25 9.54 4.05
C ASP A 90 -10.13 8.10 3.54
N PHE A 91 -9.34 7.30 4.24
CA PHE A 91 -9.08 5.92 3.85
C PHE A 91 -8.78 5.03 5.05
N GLU A 92 -8.94 3.74 4.83
CA GLU A 92 -8.66 2.70 5.81
C GLU A 92 -7.60 1.75 5.28
N VAL A 93 -6.79 1.21 6.18
CA VAL A 93 -5.83 0.16 5.85
C VAL A 93 -6.12 -1.08 6.66
N TYR A 94 -6.16 -2.20 5.95
CA TYR A 94 -6.41 -3.52 6.49
C TYR A 94 -5.23 -4.43 6.14
N ILE A 95 -4.95 -5.36 7.04
CA ILE A 95 -4.07 -6.51 6.80
C ILE A 95 -4.88 -7.79 6.93
N SER A 96 -4.54 -8.84 6.19
CA SER A 96 -5.12 -10.16 6.43
C SER A 96 -4.09 -11.27 6.54
N PHE A 97 -4.51 -12.35 7.20
CA PHE A 97 -3.83 -13.64 7.22
C PHE A 97 -4.85 -14.75 7.15
N GLU A 98 -4.74 -15.62 6.14
CA GLU A 98 -5.65 -16.75 5.95
C GLU A 98 -7.11 -16.30 6.02
N GLU A 99 -7.43 -15.25 5.26
CA GLU A 99 -8.76 -14.62 5.16
C GLU A 99 -9.25 -13.83 6.39
N ASN A 100 -8.55 -13.91 7.52
CA ASN A 100 -8.86 -13.09 8.70
C ASN A 100 -8.32 -11.66 8.48
N GLU A 101 -9.22 -10.70 8.28
CA GLU A 101 -8.89 -9.31 8.00
C GLU A 101 -9.03 -8.42 9.26
N LYS A 102 -8.02 -7.59 9.53
CA LYS A 102 -7.99 -6.64 10.66
C LYS A 102 -7.65 -5.25 10.13
N ARG A 103 -8.40 -4.25 10.59
CA ARG A 103 -8.12 -2.83 10.31
C ARG A 103 -6.97 -2.35 11.19
N ILE A 104 -5.97 -1.71 10.58
CA ILE A 104 -4.79 -1.17 11.25
C ILE A 104 -4.69 0.36 11.18
N TYR A 105 -5.54 0.98 10.36
CA TYR A 105 -5.60 2.44 10.22
C TYR A 105 -6.98 2.89 9.75
N GLU A 106 -7.45 4.01 10.28
CA GLU A 106 -8.67 4.72 9.90
C GLU A 106 -8.48 6.20 10.24
N ASN A 107 -8.23 7.03 9.23
CA ASN A 107 -8.18 8.48 9.43
C ASN A 107 -8.23 9.24 8.09
N ALA A 108 -8.56 10.52 8.18
CA ALA A 108 -8.28 11.48 7.12
C ALA A 108 -6.80 11.91 7.15
N SER A 109 -6.17 12.07 5.99
CA SER A 109 -4.81 12.58 5.86
C SER A 109 -4.66 13.50 4.65
N PHE A 110 -3.75 14.46 4.76
CA PHE A 110 -3.21 15.16 3.60
C PHE A 110 -2.30 14.23 2.78
N ALA A 111 -1.93 14.69 1.58
CA ALA A 111 -0.87 14.09 0.77
C ALA A 111 0.45 13.95 1.54
N GLY A 112 1.27 12.99 1.10
CA GLY A 112 2.59 12.73 1.67
C GLY A 112 2.73 11.34 2.27
N PHE A 113 3.70 11.19 3.17
CA PHE A 113 4.07 9.90 3.77
C PHE A 113 3.26 9.61 5.03
N ILE A 114 2.54 8.50 5.01
CA ILE A 114 1.78 7.99 6.15
C ILE A 114 2.45 6.69 6.61
N ARG A 115 2.96 6.70 7.83
CA ARG A 115 3.59 5.53 8.46
C ARG A 115 2.66 4.96 9.51
N ILE A 116 2.19 3.74 9.28
CA ILE A 116 1.25 3.02 10.13
C ILE A 116 2.03 1.92 10.85
N LYS A 117 2.12 2.01 12.17
CA LYS A 117 2.67 0.96 13.03
C LYS A 117 1.54 0.18 13.69
N PHE A 118 1.69 -1.14 13.78
CA PHE A 118 0.72 -2.05 14.41
C PHE A 118 1.46 -3.20 15.11
N GLU A 119 0.72 -4.10 15.75
CA GLU A 119 1.30 -5.27 16.41
C GLU A 119 1.94 -6.23 15.40
N ASP A 120 2.98 -6.95 15.84
CA ASP A 120 3.64 -7.96 15.01
C ASP A 120 2.64 -9.03 14.56
N GLN A 121 2.43 -9.14 13.25
CA GLN A 121 1.44 -10.06 12.69
C GLN A 121 1.95 -10.71 11.41
N LEU A 122 1.55 -11.97 11.20
CA LEU A 122 1.65 -12.59 9.88
C LEU A 122 0.63 -11.93 8.94
N VAL A 123 1.06 -11.64 7.71
CA VAL A 123 0.27 -10.97 6.69
C VAL A 123 0.49 -11.65 5.33
N ASP A 124 -0.59 -11.85 4.58
CA ASP A 124 -0.60 -12.30 3.18
C ASP A 124 -1.28 -11.32 2.22
N LYS A 125 -2.05 -10.35 2.74
CA LYS A 125 -2.69 -9.29 1.96
C LYS A 125 -2.69 -7.97 2.72
N ILE A 126 -2.51 -6.87 1.99
CA ILE A 126 -2.75 -5.51 2.46
C ILE A 126 -3.85 -4.90 1.59
N ARG A 127 -4.86 -4.31 2.21
CA ARG A 127 -5.97 -3.64 1.52
C ARG A 127 -6.07 -2.19 1.97
N ILE A 128 -6.08 -1.26 1.01
CA ILE A 128 -6.22 0.18 1.26
C ILE A 128 -7.55 0.61 0.64
N TYR A 129 -8.52 0.93 1.49
CA TYR A 129 -9.89 1.23 1.10
C TYR A 129 -10.15 2.73 1.09
N ASN A 130 -10.61 3.25 -0.04
CA ASN A 130 -10.94 4.66 -0.21
C ASN A 130 -12.35 4.96 0.30
N ARG A 131 -12.45 5.70 1.40
CA ARG A 131 -13.72 6.16 1.97
C ARG A 131 -14.17 7.52 1.46
N GLY A 132 -13.24 8.29 0.88
CA GLY A 132 -13.51 9.54 0.21
C GLY A 132 -12.50 10.61 0.57
N GLY A 133 -12.97 11.85 0.63
CA GLY A 133 -12.08 13.00 0.81
C GLY A 133 -12.70 14.31 0.33
N SER A 134 -11.96 15.40 0.53
CA SER A 134 -12.33 16.73 0.07
C SER A 134 -11.71 17.07 -1.27
N GLY A 135 -12.48 17.74 -2.14
CA GLY A 135 -11.97 18.32 -3.37
C GLY A 135 -11.80 17.31 -4.50
N PHE A 136 -12.57 17.54 -5.57
CA PHE A 136 -12.47 17.01 -6.93
C PHE A 136 -11.96 15.59 -7.17
N ASN A 137 -12.83 14.75 -7.73
CA ASN A 137 -12.64 13.31 -8.00
C ASN A 137 -12.23 12.54 -6.74
N GLY A 138 -13.18 11.83 -6.13
CA GLY A 138 -12.98 11.00 -4.94
C GLY A 138 -12.07 9.78 -5.15
N ASN A 139 -11.01 9.93 -5.94
CA ASN A 139 -10.00 8.93 -6.22
C ASN A 139 -8.86 9.07 -5.20
N LEU A 140 -8.51 7.98 -4.53
CA LEU A 140 -7.30 7.91 -3.71
C LEU A 140 -6.12 7.64 -4.64
N SER A 141 -5.13 8.55 -4.66
CA SER A 141 -3.94 8.43 -5.51
C SER A 141 -2.71 8.08 -4.67
N ILE A 142 -2.00 7.03 -5.06
CA ILE A 142 -0.85 6.47 -4.33
C ILE A 142 0.36 6.36 -5.26
N ILE A 143 1.48 6.92 -4.81
CA ILE A 143 2.79 6.83 -5.47
C ILE A 143 3.49 5.54 -5.11
N LYS A 144 3.45 5.15 -3.83
CA LYS A 144 4.18 4.00 -3.32
C LYS A 144 3.55 3.43 -2.05
N VAL A 145 3.65 2.12 -1.89
CA VAL A 145 3.37 1.39 -0.66
C VAL A 145 4.58 0.54 -0.32
N GLN A 146 4.97 0.55 0.95
CA GLN A 146 6.01 -0.31 1.51
C GLN A 146 5.46 -1.03 2.72
N ALA A 147 5.89 -2.26 2.95
CA ALA A 147 5.60 -2.96 4.20
C ALA A 147 6.81 -3.73 4.68
N PHE A 148 7.07 -3.71 5.98
CA PHE A 148 8.25 -4.35 6.56
C PHE A 148 8.08 -4.58 8.06
N TYR A 149 8.97 -5.39 8.61
CA TYR A 149 9.16 -5.50 10.06
C TYR A 149 10.15 -4.43 10.52
N SER A 150 9.71 -3.56 11.43
CA SER A 150 10.54 -2.56 12.11
C SER A 150 10.69 -2.93 13.58
N ILE A 151 11.91 -2.93 14.10
CA ILE A 151 12.10 -2.99 15.55
C ILE A 151 11.52 -1.69 16.14
N GLN A 152 10.61 -1.82 17.11
CA GLN A 152 10.14 -0.68 17.89
C GLN A 152 11.26 -0.32 18.87
N ASN A 153 11.88 0.84 18.68
CA ASN A 153 12.71 1.47 19.71
C ASN A 153 11.81 2.28 20.64
#